data_AF-A0A1F2XSM8-F1
#
_entry.id   AF-A0A1F2XSM8-F1
#
_cell.length_a   1.000
_cell.length_b   1.000
_cell.length_c   1.000
_cell.angle_alpha   90.00
_cell.angle_beta   90.00
_cell.angle_gamma   90.00
#
_symmetry.space_group_name_H-M   'P 1'
#
loop_
_entity.id
_entity.type
_entity.pdbx_description
1 polymer ?
#
loop_
_entity_poly.entity_id
_entity_poly.type
_entity_poly.pdbx_seq_one_letter_code
_entity_poly.pdbx_strand_id
1 'polypeptide(L)'
;MLVLVFVDTDANPQTGDPESLGADYVIQIFGGEAGFFRWDGSDFTRRAGDPPATSLIFAYQGGITITISAAELGNTKRFGFAAILIGGVVIDPVTNDLDFTNSVSDVAPAAGAGLYSYQVKITPPTLVVKKLAPTPAKPTAGRAFTLRLVAARSDTGAVVQNGRVTCVGRVANARLTAQVQRVVAGAATCTWNIPAGAKGKAFRASVAVVFEGLKASQGYVSQVR
;
A
#
# COMPACT_ATOMS: atom_id res chain seq x y z
N MET A 1 -21.80 -19.21 11.91
CA MET A 1 -20.52 -18.50 12.18
C MET A 1 -20.84 -17.05 12.44
N LEU A 2 -20.33 -16.51 13.54
CA LEU A 2 -20.43 -15.11 13.93
C LEU A 2 -19.06 -14.47 13.72
N VAL A 3 -19.01 -13.31 13.06
CA VAL A 3 -17.80 -12.52 12.91
C VAL A 3 -18.04 -11.17 13.56
N LEU A 4 -17.10 -10.74 14.41
CA LEU A 4 -17.08 -9.43 15.01
C LEU A 4 -15.78 -8.73 14.59
N VAL A 5 -15.88 -7.50 14.10
CA VAL A 5 -14.72 -6.64 13.86
C VAL A 5 -14.87 -5.37 14.66
N PHE A 6 -14.00 -5.22 15.65
CA PHE A 6 -13.93 -4.04 16.52
C PHE A 6 -13.00 -3.02 15.88
N VAL A 7 -13.44 -1.76 15.80
CA VAL A 7 -12.70 -0.69 15.14
C VAL A 7 -12.61 0.52 16.06
N ASP A 8 -11.38 0.87 16.43
CA ASP A 8 -11.00 2.11 17.10
C ASP A 8 -10.64 3.12 16.00
N THR A 9 -11.55 4.03 15.68
CA THR A 9 -11.48 4.90 14.50
C THR A 9 -10.66 6.16 14.70
N ASP A 10 -10.47 6.61 15.94
CA ASP A 10 -9.60 7.75 16.26
C ASP A 10 -8.25 7.32 16.85
N ALA A 11 -8.11 6.01 17.10
CA ALA A 11 -6.93 5.40 17.70
C ALA A 11 -6.61 6.01 19.07
N ASN A 12 -7.68 6.26 19.84
CA ASN A 12 -7.69 6.76 21.19
C ASN A 12 -8.43 5.76 22.10
N PRO A 13 -7.73 5.07 23.01
CA PRO A 13 -8.35 4.05 23.86
C PRO A 13 -9.37 4.57 24.89
N GLN A 14 -9.61 5.89 24.94
CA GLN A 14 -10.47 6.55 25.93
C GLN A 14 -11.85 6.94 25.39
N THR A 15 -12.09 6.85 24.09
CA THR A 15 -13.31 7.35 23.43
C THR A 15 -14.31 6.24 23.11
N GLY A 16 -13.83 5.03 22.85
CA GLY A 16 -14.65 3.83 22.63
C GLY A 16 -14.81 2.95 23.88
N ASP A 17 -15.13 1.67 23.63
CA ASP A 17 -15.29 0.65 24.68
C ASP A 17 -13.96 0.33 25.37
N PRO A 18 -13.82 0.55 26.69
CA PRO A 18 -12.61 0.23 27.45
C PRO A 18 -12.25 -1.26 27.43
N GLU A 19 -13.23 -2.17 27.34
CA GLU A 19 -12.99 -3.62 27.33
C GLU A 19 -12.52 -4.12 25.95
N SER A 20 -12.89 -3.41 24.90
CA SER A 20 -12.48 -3.67 23.51
C SER A 20 -11.40 -2.70 23.01
N LEU A 21 -10.51 -2.27 23.91
CA LEU A 21 -9.32 -1.45 23.60
C LEU A 21 -9.64 -0.09 22.93
N GLY A 22 -10.79 0.50 23.27
CA GLY A 22 -11.24 1.78 22.72
C GLY A 22 -11.99 1.67 21.41
N ALA A 23 -12.54 0.51 21.06
CA ALA A 23 -13.31 0.36 19.84
C ALA A 23 -14.55 1.29 19.85
N ASP A 24 -14.65 2.15 18.83
CA ASP A 24 -15.78 3.04 18.61
C ASP A 24 -16.96 2.32 17.96
N TYR A 25 -16.66 1.31 17.14
CA TYR A 25 -17.63 0.57 16.35
C TYR A 25 -17.37 -0.94 16.39
N VAL A 26 -18.44 -1.71 16.23
CA VAL A 26 -18.35 -3.13 15.90
C VAL A 26 -19.14 -3.43 14.62
N ILE A 27 -18.50 -4.14 13.71
CA ILE A 27 -19.14 -4.75 12.55
C ILE A 27 -19.44 -6.19 12.91
N GLN A 28 -20.69 -6.59 12.81
CA GLN A 28 -21.15 -7.95 13.08
C GLN A 28 -21.55 -8.60 11.77
N ILE A 29 -21.15 -9.85 11.53
CA ILE A 29 -21.68 -10.67 10.44
C ILE A 29 -22.19 -11.98 11.02
N PHE A 30 -23.49 -12.22 10.86
CA PHE A 30 -24.16 -13.41 11.36
C PHE A 30 -25.40 -13.71 10.51
N GLY A 31 -25.71 -14.99 10.32
CA GLY A 31 -26.93 -15.39 9.59
C GLY A 31 -27.01 -14.94 8.13
N GLY A 32 -25.91 -14.50 7.51
CA GLY A 32 -25.91 -13.91 6.17
C GLY A 32 -26.22 -12.42 6.13
N GLU A 33 -26.26 -11.76 7.29
CA GLU A 33 -26.48 -10.33 7.43
C GLU A 33 -25.26 -9.64 8.02
N ALA A 34 -25.16 -8.33 7.77
CA ALA A 34 -24.13 -7.47 8.36
C ALA A 34 -24.77 -6.35 9.19
N GLY A 35 -24.33 -6.22 10.44
CA GLY A 35 -24.70 -5.16 11.37
C GLY A 35 -23.55 -4.20 11.60
N PHE A 36 -23.89 -2.93 11.88
CA PHE A 36 -22.93 -1.89 12.23
C PHE A 36 -23.41 -1.11 13.44
N PHE A 37 -22.68 -1.23 14.53
CA PHE A 37 -23.05 -0.69 15.83
C PHE A 37 -21.95 0.24 16.35
N ARG A 38 -22.36 1.22 17.14
CA ARG A 38 -21.49 2.24 17.71
C ARG A 38 -21.51 2.14 19.22
N TRP A 39 -20.35 2.31 19.85
CA TRP A 39 -20.25 2.46 21.29
C TRP A 39 -21.07 3.67 21.77
N ASP A 40 -21.94 3.45 22.76
CA ASP A 40 -22.77 4.49 23.34
C ASP A 40 -22.34 4.96 24.72
N GLY A 41 -21.27 4.39 25.26
CA GLY A 41 -20.79 4.59 26.63
C GLY A 41 -21.08 3.41 27.56
N SER A 42 -21.92 2.47 27.12
CA SER A 42 -22.26 1.27 27.88
C SER A 42 -22.30 -0.01 27.03
N ASP A 43 -22.76 0.08 25.79
CA ASP A 43 -22.84 -1.05 24.86
C ASP A 43 -22.67 -0.59 23.40
N PHE A 44 -22.51 -1.54 22.49
CA PHE A 44 -22.54 -1.31 21.06
C PHE A 44 -23.98 -1.33 20.55
N THR A 45 -24.56 -0.14 20.38
CA THR A 45 -25.96 0.01 19.98
C THR A 45 -26.10 0.71 18.63
N ARG A 46 -27.35 0.78 18.16
CA ARG A 46 -27.73 1.50 16.95
C ARG A 46 -28.73 2.58 17.33
N ARG A 47 -28.35 3.85 17.18
CA ARG A 47 -29.18 5.01 17.56
C ARG A 47 -29.51 5.89 16.36
N ALA A 48 -30.56 6.69 16.51
CA ALA A 48 -30.88 7.73 15.55
C ALA A 48 -29.71 8.73 15.47
N GLY A 49 -29.19 8.95 14.27
CA GLY A 49 -28.01 9.81 14.02
C GLY A 49 -26.69 9.07 13.90
N ASP A 50 -26.63 7.76 14.14
CA ASP A 50 -25.45 6.95 13.84
C ASP A 50 -25.27 6.79 12.31
N PRO A 51 -24.03 6.55 11.84
CA PRO A 51 -23.76 6.41 10.40
C PRO A 51 -24.60 5.29 9.77
N PRO A 52 -25.18 5.53 8.58
CA PRO A 52 -26.28 4.70 8.08
C PRO A 52 -25.89 3.28 7.66
N ALA A 53 -24.59 2.96 7.56
CA ALA A 53 -24.06 1.65 7.15
C ALA A 53 -24.57 1.17 5.78
N THR A 54 -24.97 2.10 4.92
CA THR A 54 -25.52 1.84 3.59
C THR A 54 -24.47 1.27 2.63
N SER A 55 -23.20 1.50 2.91
CA SER A 55 -22.10 0.96 2.10
C SER A 55 -21.51 -0.33 2.68
N LEU A 56 -22.00 -0.79 3.83
CA LEU A 56 -21.54 -2.01 4.46
C LEU A 56 -22.00 -3.23 3.66
N ILE A 57 -21.05 -3.91 3.06
CA ILE A 57 -21.26 -5.17 2.35
C ILE A 57 -20.17 -6.16 2.72
N PHE A 58 -20.45 -7.45 2.53
CA PHE A 58 -19.46 -8.50 2.72
C PHE A 58 -19.55 -9.58 1.64
N ALA A 59 -18.45 -10.28 1.43
CA ALA A 59 -18.37 -11.41 0.51
C ALA A 59 -17.44 -12.50 1.06
N TYR A 60 -17.76 -13.76 0.75
CA TYR A 60 -16.90 -14.90 1.04
C TYR A 60 -16.20 -15.37 -0.26
N GLN A 61 -14.92 -15.04 -0.41
CA GLN A 61 -14.08 -15.52 -1.51
C GLN A 61 -12.68 -15.85 -1.00
N GLY A 62 -12.45 -17.11 -0.61
CA GLY A 62 -11.19 -17.55 0.00
C GLY A 62 -10.91 -16.95 1.39
N GLY A 63 -11.91 -16.27 1.97
CA GLY A 63 -11.87 -15.51 3.22
C GLY A 63 -13.03 -14.52 3.26
N ILE A 64 -13.27 -13.91 4.42
CA ILE A 64 -14.27 -12.84 4.54
C ILE A 64 -13.67 -11.50 4.09
N THR A 65 -14.34 -10.84 3.15
CA THR A 65 -14.04 -9.45 2.78
C THR A 65 -15.19 -8.58 3.25
N ILE A 66 -14.89 -7.53 4.00
CA ILE A 66 -15.85 -6.55 4.49
C ILE A 66 -15.49 -5.21 3.85
N THR A 67 -16.49 -4.55 3.28
CA THR A 67 -16.33 -3.23 2.66
C THR A 67 -17.29 -2.26 3.33
N ILE A 68 -16.77 -1.08 3.71
CA ILE A 68 -17.55 0.04 4.23
C ILE A 68 -16.86 1.34 3.84
N SER A 69 -17.63 2.40 3.63
CA SER A 69 -17.17 3.74 3.32
C SER A 69 -16.46 4.36 4.52
N ALA A 70 -15.32 4.98 4.28
CA ALA A 70 -14.61 5.73 5.32
C ALA A 70 -15.48 6.84 5.94
N ALA A 71 -16.42 7.42 5.18
CA ALA A 71 -17.33 8.44 5.70
C ALA A 71 -18.25 7.90 6.80
N GLU A 72 -18.63 6.62 6.73
CA GLU A 72 -19.44 5.96 7.77
C GLU A 72 -18.59 5.57 9.00
N LEU A 73 -17.26 5.65 8.90
CA LEU A 73 -16.28 5.49 9.99
C LEU A 73 -15.66 6.84 10.41
N GLY A 74 -16.38 7.95 10.23
CA GLY A 74 -15.91 9.27 10.65
C GLY A 74 -14.78 9.87 9.80
N ASN A 75 -14.59 9.38 8.56
CA ASN A 75 -13.48 9.74 7.66
C ASN A 75 -12.09 9.49 8.27
N THR A 76 -11.96 8.45 9.09
CA THR A 76 -10.68 8.08 9.68
C THR A 76 -9.62 7.74 8.62
N LYS A 77 -8.38 8.16 8.91
CA LYS A 77 -7.18 7.81 8.14
C LYS A 77 -6.19 6.98 8.95
N ARG A 78 -6.51 6.70 10.21
CA ARG A 78 -5.72 5.88 11.12
C ARG A 78 -6.69 5.21 12.08
N PHE A 79 -6.71 3.90 12.09
CA PHE A 79 -7.59 3.14 12.97
C PHE A 79 -6.88 1.91 13.52
N GLY A 80 -7.31 1.48 14.70
CA GLY A 80 -7.02 0.16 15.24
C GLY A 80 -8.14 -0.80 14.89
N PHE A 81 -7.84 -2.07 14.66
CA PHE A 81 -8.90 -3.09 14.58
C PHE A 81 -8.49 -4.44 15.16
N ALA A 82 -9.50 -5.18 15.62
CA ALA A 82 -9.40 -6.59 15.96
C ALA A 82 -10.60 -7.34 15.37
N ALA A 83 -10.41 -8.62 15.10
CA ALA A 83 -11.42 -9.52 14.60
C ALA A 83 -11.57 -10.72 15.53
N ILE A 84 -12.82 -11.10 15.80
CA ILE A 84 -13.17 -12.33 16.50
C ILE A 84 -14.07 -13.14 15.57
N LEU A 85 -13.66 -14.37 15.28
CA LEU A 85 -14.48 -15.34 14.56
C LEU A 85 -14.97 -16.38 15.54
N ILE A 86 -16.26 -16.64 15.56
CA ILE A 86 -16.90 -17.59 16.46
C ILE A 86 -17.67 -18.62 15.62
N GLY A 87 -17.18 -19.86 15.65
CA GLY A 87 -17.84 -21.04 15.09
C GLY A 87 -18.78 -21.70 16.12
N GLY A 88 -19.67 -22.58 15.68
CA GLY A 88 -20.52 -23.37 16.58
C GLY A 88 -21.70 -22.63 17.23
N VAL A 89 -21.89 -21.33 16.94
CA VAL A 89 -23.06 -20.57 17.40
C VAL A 89 -24.33 -21.04 16.69
N VAL A 90 -25.35 -21.38 17.46
CA VAL A 90 -26.70 -21.74 16.96
C VAL A 90 -27.74 -20.79 17.56
N ILE A 91 -28.93 -20.74 16.95
CA ILE A 91 -30.07 -19.99 17.52
C ILE A 91 -30.87 -20.98 18.36
N ASP A 92 -31.11 -20.67 19.62
CA ASP A 92 -31.99 -21.45 20.48
C ASP A 92 -33.42 -21.42 19.91
N PRO A 93 -34.02 -22.58 19.60
CA PRO A 93 -35.33 -22.62 18.93
C PRO A 93 -36.50 -22.21 19.85
N VAL A 94 -36.27 -22.09 21.17
CA VAL A 94 -37.27 -21.73 22.17
C VAL A 94 -37.17 -20.25 22.53
N THR A 95 -35.97 -19.74 22.84
CA THR A 95 -35.80 -18.34 23.25
C THR A 95 -35.46 -17.40 22.09
N ASN A 96 -35.02 -17.96 20.95
CA ASN A 96 -34.48 -17.22 19.80
C ASN A 96 -33.19 -16.44 20.12
N ASP A 97 -32.52 -16.77 21.23
CA ASP A 97 -31.22 -16.22 21.58
C ASP A 97 -30.08 -16.97 20.90
N LEU A 98 -28.91 -16.36 20.86
CA LEU A 98 -27.69 -17.04 20.41
C LEU A 98 -27.20 -18.00 21.51
N ASP A 99 -27.11 -19.28 21.18
CA ASP A 99 -26.49 -20.31 22.00
C ASP A 99 -25.02 -20.49 21.62
N PHE A 100 -24.15 -20.24 22.60
CA PHE A 100 -22.70 -20.31 22.51
C PHE A 100 -22.11 -21.57 23.18
N THR A 101 -22.93 -22.50 23.67
CA THR A 101 -22.52 -23.66 24.47
C THR A 101 -21.44 -24.51 23.79
N ASN A 102 -21.53 -24.68 22.47
CA ASN A 102 -20.58 -25.45 21.66
C ASN A 102 -19.69 -24.55 20.78
N SER A 103 -19.59 -23.27 21.12
CA SER A 103 -18.87 -22.31 20.30
C SER A 103 -17.35 -22.42 20.49
N VAL A 104 -16.62 -22.14 19.42
CA VAL A 104 -15.16 -22.00 19.42
C VAL A 104 -14.81 -20.67 18.80
N SER A 105 -13.84 -19.97 19.38
CA SER A 105 -13.43 -18.64 18.92
C SER A 105 -11.96 -18.60 18.51
N ASP A 106 -11.69 -17.74 17.53
CA ASP A 106 -10.34 -17.31 17.16
C ASP A 106 -10.31 -15.78 17.13
N VAL A 107 -9.19 -15.20 17.55
CA VAL A 107 -9.03 -13.75 17.75
C VAL A 107 -7.76 -13.28 17.06
N ALA A 108 -7.89 -12.20 16.28
CA ALA A 108 -6.79 -11.57 15.58
C ALA A 108 -6.82 -10.04 15.83
N PRO A 109 -5.77 -9.42 16.39
CA PRO A 109 -4.51 -10.04 16.83
C PRO A 109 -4.67 -11.06 17.96
N ALA A 110 -3.64 -11.87 18.22
CA ALA A 110 -3.66 -12.82 19.32
C ALA A 110 -4.03 -12.13 20.65
N ALA A 111 -4.77 -12.84 21.52
CA ALA A 111 -5.25 -12.28 22.78
C ALA A 111 -4.13 -11.56 23.57
N GLY A 112 -4.39 -10.32 23.97
CA GLY A 112 -3.41 -9.48 24.68
C GLY A 112 -2.39 -8.74 23.80
N ALA A 113 -2.37 -8.97 22.48
CA ALA A 113 -1.45 -8.28 21.56
C ALA A 113 -1.92 -6.86 21.14
N GLY A 114 -3.09 -6.42 21.60
CA GLY A 114 -3.68 -5.13 21.24
C GLY A 114 -4.44 -5.17 19.92
N LEU A 115 -4.63 -4.00 19.30
CA LEU A 115 -5.26 -3.86 17.98
C LEU A 115 -4.21 -3.86 16.85
N TYR A 116 -4.57 -4.39 15.68
CA TYR A 116 -3.82 -4.10 14.46
C TYR A 116 -3.89 -2.60 14.18
N SER A 117 -2.74 -1.95 14.10
CA SER A 117 -2.67 -0.54 13.71
C SER A 117 -2.65 -0.40 12.19
N TYR A 118 -3.59 0.39 11.66
CA TYR A 118 -3.66 0.68 10.24
C TYR A 118 -3.60 2.18 9.97
N GLN A 119 -2.87 2.56 8.92
CA GLN A 119 -2.84 3.93 8.40
C GLN A 119 -3.25 3.91 6.92
N VAL A 120 -4.32 4.63 6.61
CA VAL A 120 -4.81 4.80 5.25
C VAL A 120 -3.85 5.71 4.49
N LYS A 121 -3.12 5.14 3.53
CA LYS A 121 -2.22 5.89 2.65
C LYS A 121 -3.02 6.58 1.55
N ILE A 122 -3.43 7.82 1.78
CA ILE A 122 -4.19 8.63 0.80
C ILE A 122 -3.29 9.39 -0.19
N THR A 123 -2.01 9.57 0.13
CA THR A 123 -1.07 10.19 -0.80
C THR A 123 -0.72 9.17 -1.88
N PRO A 124 -0.99 9.45 -3.17
CA PRO A 124 -0.63 8.53 -4.24
C PRO A 124 0.86 8.20 -4.17
N PRO A 125 1.25 6.92 -4.30
CA PRO A 125 2.64 6.53 -4.31
C PRO A 125 3.37 7.21 -5.47
N THR A 126 4.66 7.47 -5.29
CA THR A 126 5.55 7.96 -6.33
C THR A 126 6.73 7.01 -6.46
N LEU A 127 7.47 7.11 -7.57
CA LEU A 127 8.78 6.47 -7.68
C LEU A 127 9.85 7.47 -7.30
N VAL A 128 10.69 7.09 -6.35
CA VAL A 128 11.84 7.88 -5.92
C VAL A 128 13.13 7.27 -6.47
N VAL A 129 14.04 8.12 -6.95
CA VAL A 129 15.37 7.69 -7.40
C VAL A 129 16.23 7.43 -6.16
N LYS A 130 16.66 6.18 -5.97
CA LYS A 130 17.54 5.79 -4.85
C LYS A 130 19.01 5.88 -5.22
N LYS A 131 19.36 5.55 -6.48
CA LYS A 131 20.75 5.57 -6.95
C LYS A 131 20.80 5.78 -8.46
N LEU A 132 21.79 6.54 -8.92
CA LEU A 132 22.20 6.60 -10.32
C LEU A 132 23.70 6.29 -10.41
N ALA A 133 24.05 5.18 -11.06
CA ALA A 133 25.42 4.70 -11.15
C ALA A 133 25.92 4.71 -12.60
N PRO A 134 26.96 5.50 -12.93
CA PRO A 134 27.63 5.45 -14.22
C PRO A 134 28.67 4.33 -14.30
N THR A 135 28.84 3.74 -15.48
CA THR A 135 29.92 2.78 -15.78
C THR A 135 30.38 2.94 -17.24
N PRO A 136 31.65 3.25 -17.50
CA PRO A 136 32.69 3.68 -16.54
C PRO A 136 32.29 4.94 -15.75
N ALA A 137 33.07 5.35 -14.74
CA ALA A 137 32.71 6.48 -13.86
C ALA A 137 32.48 7.82 -14.61
N LYS A 138 33.14 7.99 -15.76
CA LYS A 138 32.93 9.08 -16.71
C LYS A 138 32.86 8.51 -18.13
N PRO A 139 32.06 9.09 -19.03
CA PRO A 139 32.01 8.65 -20.42
C PRO A 139 33.38 8.81 -21.08
N THR A 140 33.77 7.83 -21.86
CA THR A 140 35.07 7.80 -22.56
C THR A 140 34.81 7.71 -24.06
N ALA A 141 35.52 8.52 -24.84
CA ALA A 141 35.40 8.54 -26.28
C ALA A 141 35.67 7.15 -26.89
N GLY A 142 34.81 6.73 -27.82
CA GLY A 142 34.91 5.43 -28.50
C GLY A 142 34.52 4.22 -27.63
N ARG A 143 34.02 4.43 -26.41
CA ARG A 143 33.62 3.34 -25.50
C ARG A 143 32.12 3.40 -25.19
N ALA A 144 31.57 2.25 -24.79
CA ALA A 144 30.23 2.19 -24.24
C ALA A 144 30.20 2.88 -22.87
N PHE A 145 29.11 3.59 -22.60
CA PHE A 145 28.83 4.23 -21.33
C PHE A 145 27.42 3.85 -20.88
N THR A 146 27.32 3.35 -19.65
CA THR A 146 26.09 2.84 -19.06
C THR A 146 25.70 3.67 -17.85
N LEU A 147 24.41 3.99 -17.74
CA LEU A 147 23.78 4.51 -16.53
C LEU A 147 22.80 3.47 -16.00
N ARG A 148 22.91 3.16 -14.71
CA ARG A 148 21.95 2.32 -13.98
C ARG A 148 21.20 3.18 -12.95
N LEU A 149 19.90 3.33 -13.12
CA LEU A 149 19.01 4.05 -12.20
C LEU A 149 18.20 3.04 -11.39
N VAL A 150 18.39 3.05 -10.07
CA VAL A 150 17.56 2.30 -9.12
C VAL A 150 16.46 3.22 -8.62
N ALA A 151 15.21 2.82 -8.89
CA ALA A 151 14.03 3.50 -8.39
C ALA A 151 13.28 2.58 -7.41
N ALA A 152 12.62 3.17 -6.42
CA ALA A 152 11.78 2.44 -5.48
C ALA A 152 10.47 3.18 -5.26
N ARG A 153 9.41 2.47 -4.86
CA ARG A 153 8.15 3.09 -4.46
C ARG A 153 8.34 3.86 -3.14
N SER A 154 7.72 5.03 -3.03
CA SER A 154 7.80 5.88 -1.83
C SER A 154 7.07 5.30 -0.62
N ASP A 155 6.05 4.47 -0.83
CA ASP A 155 5.15 3.97 0.21
C ASP A 155 5.59 2.65 0.85
N THR A 156 6.25 1.79 0.09
CA THR A 156 6.70 0.44 0.51
C THR A 156 8.22 0.31 0.53
N GLY A 157 8.94 1.22 -0.12
CA GLY A 157 10.39 1.09 -0.32
C GLY A 157 10.77 -0.01 -1.32
N ALA A 158 9.81 -0.71 -1.93
CA ALA A 158 10.07 -1.79 -2.88
C ALA A 158 10.79 -1.26 -4.14
N VAL A 159 11.89 -1.91 -4.50
CA VAL A 159 12.69 -1.58 -5.71
C VAL A 159 11.96 -2.07 -6.96
N VAL A 160 11.95 -1.22 -7.99
CA VAL A 160 11.34 -1.53 -9.29
C VAL A 160 12.10 -2.67 -9.98
N GLN A 161 11.41 -3.79 -10.22
CA GLN A 161 11.99 -4.98 -10.86
C GLN A 161 11.74 -5.05 -12.37
N ASN A 162 10.74 -4.32 -12.88
CA ASN A 162 10.37 -4.26 -14.30
C ASN A 162 9.74 -2.89 -14.61
N GLY A 163 9.51 -2.59 -15.89
CA GLY A 163 8.89 -1.34 -16.29
C GLY A 163 9.42 -0.80 -17.61
N ARG A 164 8.81 0.28 -18.10
CA ARG A 164 9.21 0.93 -19.34
C ARG A 164 10.35 1.90 -19.07
N VAL A 165 11.53 1.58 -19.58
CA VAL A 165 12.70 2.48 -19.52
C VAL A 165 12.68 3.41 -20.72
N THR A 166 13.05 4.67 -20.52
CA THR A 166 13.30 5.66 -21.59
C THR A 166 14.67 6.29 -21.39
N CYS A 167 15.50 6.23 -22.42
CA CYS A 167 16.86 6.75 -22.40
C CYS A 167 17.00 7.89 -23.41
N VAL A 168 17.51 9.04 -22.95
CA VAL A 168 17.91 10.14 -23.82
C VAL A 168 19.39 10.40 -23.60
N GLY A 169 20.19 10.39 -24.67
CA GLY A 169 21.61 10.72 -24.62
C GLY A 169 21.96 11.77 -25.68
N ARG A 170 22.87 12.68 -25.36
CA ARG A 170 23.43 13.67 -26.29
C ARG A 170 24.92 13.88 -26.03
N VAL A 171 25.69 14.10 -27.08
CA VAL A 171 27.08 14.60 -27.02
C VAL A 171 27.12 15.92 -27.77
N ALA A 172 27.48 17.00 -27.07
CA ALA A 172 27.23 18.36 -27.54
C ALA A 172 25.76 18.51 -27.98
N ASN A 173 25.50 18.75 -29.28
CA ASN A 173 24.16 18.90 -29.83
C ASN A 173 23.63 17.63 -30.53
N ALA A 174 24.46 16.60 -30.71
CA ALA A 174 24.08 15.37 -31.40
C ALA A 174 23.37 14.40 -30.45
N ARG A 175 22.21 13.87 -30.86
CA ARG A 175 21.47 12.84 -30.11
C ARG A 175 22.09 11.46 -30.31
N LEU A 176 22.15 10.69 -29.22
CA LEU A 176 22.60 9.30 -29.22
C LEU A 176 21.42 8.36 -28.98
N THR A 177 21.39 7.28 -29.76
CA THR A 177 20.46 6.16 -29.57
C THR A 177 21.01 5.22 -28.51
N ALA A 178 20.20 4.89 -27.51
CA ALA A 178 20.57 3.91 -26.50
C ALA A 178 20.54 2.50 -27.11
N GLN A 179 21.62 1.74 -26.92
CA GLN A 179 21.73 0.34 -27.33
C GLN A 179 21.04 -0.60 -26.34
N VAL A 180 20.99 -0.19 -25.07
CA VAL A 180 20.24 -0.88 -24.02
C VAL A 180 19.28 0.11 -23.40
N GLN A 181 18.00 -0.30 -23.26
CA GLN A 181 16.94 0.47 -22.63
C GLN A 181 15.93 -0.49 -22.00
N ARG A 182 16.27 -1.03 -20.83
CA ARG A 182 15.42 -1.98 -20.09
C ARG A 182 15.80 -2.06 -18.62
N VAL A 183 14.96 -2.69 -17.80
CA VAL A 183 15.32 -3.01 -16.41
C VAL A 183 16.21 -4.26 -16.40
N VAL A 184 17.34 -4.19 -15.69
CA VAL A 184 18.29 -5.31 -15.50
C VAL A 184 18.68 -5.36 -14.03
N ALA A 185 18.38 -6.49 -13.38
CA ALA A 185 18.67 -6.72 -11.95
C ALA A 185 18.24 -5.53 -11.07
N GLY A 186 16.95 -5.16 -11.14
CA GLY A 186 16.36 -4.09 -10.32
C GLY A 186 16.78 -2.66 -10.67
N ALA A 187 17.40 -2.42 -11.83
CA ALA A 187 17.81 -1.08 -12.26
C ALA A 187 17.44 -0.80 -13.71
N ALA A 188 16.85 0.37 -13.96
CA ALA A 188 16.68 0.91 -15.30
C ALA A 188 18.07 1.19 -15.90
N THR A 189 18.41 0.42 -16.93
CA THR A 189 19.75 0.40 -17.51
C THR A 189 19.70 1.01 -18.91
N CYS A 190 20.48 2.07 -19.08
CA CYS A 190 20.68 2.75 -20.35
C CYS A 190 22.14 2.67 -20.78
N THR A 191 22.43 2.17 -21.98
CA THR A 191 23.80 2.11 -22.52
C THR A 191 23.87 2.83 -23.85
N TRP A 192 24.87 3.70 -24.02
CA TRP A 192 25.17 4.40 -25.26
C TRP A 192 26.61 4.14 -25.69
N ASN A 193 26.85 4.09 -27.00
CA ASN A 193 28.20 4.14 -27.53
C ASN A 193 28.62 5.62 -27.70
N ILE A 194 29.69 6.02 -27.01
CA ILE A 194 30.19 7.39 -27.10
C ILE A 194 31.08 7.51 -28.35
N PRO A 195 30.83 8.50 -29.24
CA PRO A 195 31.63 8.65 -30.46
C PRO A 195 33.13 8.87 -30.16
N ALA A 196 34.02 8.36 -31.02
CA ALA A 196 35.47 8.51 -30.84
C ALA A 196 35.95 9.97 -30.89
N GLY A 197 35.31 10.82 -31.70
CA GLY A 197 35.59 12.27 -31.77
C GLY A 197 34.87 13.11 -30.72
N ALA A 198 34.43 12.49 -29.62
CA ALA A 198 33.66 13.17 -28.56
C ALA A 198 34.51 13.71 -27.40
N LYS A 199 35.82 13.40 -27.36
CA LYS A 199 36.71 13.81 -26.27
C LYS A 199 36.61 15.33 -25.99
N GLY A 200 36.49 15.69 -24.73
CA GLY A 200 36.31 17.07 -24.26
C GLY A 200 34.90 17.64 -24.41
N LYS A 201 34.01 16.99 -25.17
CA LYS A 201 32.61 17.44 -25.34
C LYS A 201 31.77 17.06 -24.12
N ALA A 202 30.72 17.84 -23.87
CA ALA A 202 29.73 17.52 -22.84
C ALA A 202 28.83 16.36 -23.30
N PHE A 203 28.76 15.32 -22.49
CA PHE A 203 27.73 14.28 -22.57
C PHE A 203 26.60 14.62 -21.61
N ARG A 204 25.37 14.64 -22.12
CA ARG A 204 24.14 14.87 -21.35
C ARG A 204 23.21 13.70 -21.55
N ALA A 205 22.73 13.10 -20.47
CA ALA A 205 21.79 11.99 -20.53
C ALA A 205 20.67 12.13 -19.52
N SER A 206 19.58 11.42 -19.77
CA SER A 206 18.50 11.21 -18.83
C SER A 206 18.04 9.76 -18.90
N VAL A 207 17.84 9.17 -17.72
CA VAL A 207 17.27 7.83 -17.54
C VAL A 207 15.93 8.01 -16.85
N ALA A 208 14.88 7.45 -17.45
CA ALA A 208 13.55 7.40 -16.83
C ALA A 208 13.03 5.98 -16.80
N VAL A 209 12.26 5.65 -15.77
CA VAL A 209 11.51 4.40 -15.63
C VAL A 209 10.07 4.69 -15.27
N VAL A 210 9.16 3.99 -15.93
CA VAL A 210 7.72 4.01 -15.64
C VAL A 210 7.29 2.61 -15.21
N PHE A 211 6.64 2.53 -14.05
CA PHE A 211 6.11 1.30 -13.47
C PHE A 211 4.77 1.61 -12.79
N GLU A 212 3.73 0.84 -13.11
CA GLU A 212 2.36 1.04 -12.58
C GLU A 212 1.83 2.47 -12.74
N GLY A 213 2.11 3.11 -13.87
CA GLY A 213 1.72 4.52 -14.14
C GLY A 213 2.58 5.57 -13.40
N LEU A 214 3.44 5.16 -12.46
CA LEU A 214 4.36 6.02 -11.74
C LEU A 214 5.66 6.23 -12.54
N LYS A 215 6.29 7.40 -12.42
CA LYS A 215 7.52 7.74 -13.15
C LYS A 215 8.60 8.27 -12.23
N ALA A 216 9.82 7.75 -12.40
CA ALA A 216 11.04 8.37 -11.90
C ALA A 216 11.97 8.70 -13.05
N SER A 217 12.73 9.79 -12.93
CA SER A 217 13.68 10.22 -13.94
C SER A 217 14.85 10.96 -13.29
N GLN A 218 16.06 10.75 -13.79
CA GLN A 218 17.25 11.48 -13.35
C GLN A 218 18.11 11.88 -14.54
N GLY A 219 18.61 13.12 -14.52
CA GLY A 219 19.58 13.63 -15.48
C GLY A 219 21.02 13.30 -15.06
N TYR A 220 21.93 13.25 -16.04
CA TYR A 220 23.36 13.09 -15.85
C TYR A 220 24.11 13.99 -16.83
N VAL A 221 25.14 14.68 -16.36
CA VAL A 221 26.01 15.51 -17.20
C VAL A 221 27.46 15.26 -16.82
N SER A 222 28.31 15.04 -17.81
CA SER A 222 29.75 14.91 -17.62
C SER A 222 30.51 15.27 -18.89
N GLN A 223 31.79 15.64 -18.78
CA GLN A 223 32.65 15.75 -19.95
C GLN A 223 33.18 14.37 -20.36
N VAL A 224 33.26 14.15 -21.67
CA VAL A 224 33.82 12.93 -22.24
C VAL A 224 35.34 12.96 -22.13
N ARG A 225 35.91 11.88 -21.58
CA ARG A 225 37.35 11.64 -21.50
C ARG A 225 37.93 11.07 -22.80
#